data_AF-A0A5Q2W2W5-F1
#
_entry.id   AF-A0A5Q2W2W5-F1
#
_cell.length_a   1.000
_cell.length_b   1.000
_cell.length_c   1.000
_cell.angle_alpha   90.00
_cell.angle_beta   90.00
_cell.angle_gamma   90.00
#
_symmetry.space_group_name_H-M   'P 1'
#
loop_
_entity.id
_entity.type
_entity.pdbx_description
1 polymer ?
#
loop_
_entity_poly.entity_id
_entity_poly.type
_entity_poly.pdbx_seq_one_letter_code
_entity_poly.pdbx_strand_id
1 'polypeptide(L)'
;MIEEVDEVRWAIRPSPMFHAIELCNVDGIIDACEGPPRISSWLLAENKWRPPRYGLEAIIILDEDGNEELVTGAVRRLVEQLAPVAEDLGCADELAGVLEILDGGASYQRQRAVAAAHGGPLDAVVAHAGAEFRAGRALPVP
;
A
#
# COMPACT_ATOMS: atom_id res chain seq x y z
N MET A 1 10.74 -19.33 20.78
CA MET A 1 9.83 -18.48 21.57
C MET A 1 10.50 -17.13 21.61
N ILE A 2 10.10 -16.26 20.69
CA ILE A 2 10.64 -14.90 20.58
C ILE A 2 9.71 -14.07 21.45
N GLU A 3 10.23 -13.55 22.56
CA GLU A 3 9.41 -12.94 23.64
C GLU A 3 9.35 -11.41 23.58
N GLU A 4 9.95 -10.77 22.57
CA GLU A 4 9.85 -9.32 22.38
C GLU A 4 9.82 -8.99 20.88
N VAL A 5 8.74 -8.35 20.44
CA VAL A 5 8.54 -7.79 19.09
C VAL A 5 8.08 -6.36 19.31
N ASP A 6 9.05 -5.47 19.54
CA ASP A 6 8.82 -4.11 20.06
C ASP A 6 8.98 -3.02 18.99
N GLU A 7 8.74 -3.34 17.71
CA GLU A 7 8.85 -2.38 16.63
C GLU A 7 7.84 -2.66 15.51
N VAL A 8 6.94 -1.71 15.28
CA VAL A 8 5.94 -1.78 14.21
C VAL A 8 6.22 -0.66 13.22
N ARG A 9 6.71 -1.01 12.03
CA ARG A 9 6.60 -0.16 10.84
C ARG A 9 5.72 -0.80 9.78
N TRP A 10 4.99 0.07 9.09
CA TRP A 10 4.13 -0.25 7.96
C TRP A 10 5.01 -0.43 6.71
N ALA A 11 5.28 -1.66 6.28
CA ALA A 11 6.01 -1.87 5.03
C ALA A 11 5.03 -1.81 3.86
N ILE A 12 4.85 -0.59 3.34
CA ILE A 12 4.19 -0.34 2.07
C ILE A 12 5.22 -0.65 0.98
N ARG A 13 5.02 -1.76 0.25
CA ARG A 13 5.77 -2.09 -0.96
C ARG A 13 4.99 -1.61 -2.17
N PRO A 14 5.31 -0.44 -2.74
CA PRO A 14 4.86 -0.15 -4.09
C PRO A 14 5.51 -1.14 -5.05
N SER A 15 4.71 -1.72 -5.92
CA SER A 15 5.18 -2.32 -7.14
C SER A 15 4.67 -1.48 -8.30
N PRO A 16 5.46 -0.49 -8.77
CA PRO A 16 5.14 0.29 -9.97
C PRO A 16 4.92 -0.65 -11.17
N MET A 17 5.68 -1.74 -11.22
CA MET A 17 5.57 -2.80 -12.23
C MET A 17 4.18 -3.47 -12.25
N PHE A 18 3.51 -3.61 -11.10
CA PHE A 18 2.17 -4.22 -10.99
C PHE A 18 1.04 -3.21 -10.69
N HIS A 19 1.34 -1.91 -10.59
CA HIS A 19 0.40 -0.88 -10.15
C HIS A 19 -0.36 -1.28 -8.88
N ALA A 20 0.40 -1.84 -7.94
CA ALA A 20 -0.12 -2.37 -6.70
C ALA A 20 0.72 -1.84 -5.56
N ILE A 21 0.06 -1.57 -4.44
CA ILE A 21 0.72 -1.29 -3.18
C ILE A 21 0.42 -2.49 -2.29
N GLU A 22 1.46 -3.23 -1.94
CA GLU A 22 1.37 -4.35 -1.02
C GLU A 22 1.71 -3.87 0.39
N LEU A 23 0.83 -4.12 1.35
CA LEU A 23 1.11 -3.89 2.76
C LEU A 23 1.69 -5.18 3.34
N CYS A 24 3.02 -5.24 3.41
CA CYS A 24 3.74 -6.34 4.04
C CYS A 24 4.03 -5.99 5.51
N ASN A 25 3.97 -6.96 6.42
CA ASN A 25 4.69 -6.86 7.69
C ASN A 25 6.19 -7.06 7.42
N VAL A 26 7.08 -6.27 8.03
CA VAL A 26 8.50 -6.61 8.19
C VAL A 26 9.01 -6.07 9.53
N ASP A 27 9.56 -6.97 10.35
CA ASP A 27 10.34 -6.68 11.56
C ASP A 27 11.71 -6.05 11.21
N GLY A 28 12.14 -5.01 11.95
CA GLY A 28 13.56 -4.58 12.01
C GLY A 28 13.85 -3.07 11.91
N ILE A 29 14.23 -2.49 13.05
CA ILE A 29 15.21 -1.43 13.41
C ILE A 29 15.30 -0.17 12.54
N ILE A 30 14.98 1.00 13.13
CA ILE A 30 15.81 2.24 13.03
C ILE A 30 15.75 3.07 14.35
N ASP A 31 16.95 3.43 14.80
CA ASP A 31 17.37 4.31 15.90
C ASP A 31 16.73 5.72 15.90
N ALA A 32 15.96 6.05 16.93
CA ALA A 32 15.72 7.42 17.41
C ALA A 32 15.21 7.38 18.87
N CYS A 33 15.82 8.18 19.75
CA CYS A 33 15.70 8.12 21.21
C CYS A 33 14.33 8.54 21.83
N GLU A 34 13.22 8.43 21.10
CA GLU A 34 11.88 8.52 21.68
C GLU A 34 11.06 7.34 21.13
N GLY A 35 10.83 6.33 21.98
CA GLY A 35 10.12 5.12 21.57
C GLY A 35 8.74 5.46 21.00
N PRO A 36 8.28 4.73 19.96
CA PRO A 36 7.01 5.03 19.31
C PRO A 36 5.83 4.88 20.29
N PRO A 37 4.71 5.58 20.04
CA PRO A 37 3.49 5.42 20.82
C PRO A 37 3.08 3.94 20.89
N ARG A 38 2.81 3.44 22.10
CA ARG A 38 2.43 2.04 22.34
C ARG A 38 1.03 1.79 21.79
N ILE A 39 0.93 1.32 20.56
CA ILE A 39 -0.34 0.85 19.99
C ILE A 39 -0.63 -0.57 20.50
N SER A 40 -1.84 -0.79 20.98
CA SER A 40 -2.37 -2.05 21.46
C SER A 40 -2.36 -3.12 20.35
N SER A 41 -2.02 -4.35 20.70
CA SER A 41 -1.88 -5.46 19.74
C SER A 41 -3.14 -5.76 18.93
N TRP A 42 -4.33 -5.49 19.49
CA TRP A 42 -5.60 -5.65 18.80
C TRP A 42 -5.81 -4.59 17.70
N LEU A 43 -5.38 -3.33 17.92
CA LEU A 43 -5.43 -2.26 16.92
C LEU A 43 -4.50 -2.57 15.74
N LEU A 44 -3.34 -3.14 16.02
CA LEU A 44 -2.42 -3.62 14.99
C LEU A 44 -3.04 -4.75 14.16
N ALA A 45 -3.70 -5.71 14.82
CA ALA A 45 -4.39 -6.79 14.11
C ALA A 45 -5.52 -6.27 13.21
N GLU A 46 -6.28 -5.28 13.70
CA GLU A 46 -7.34 -4.61 12.93
C GLU A 46 -6.75 -3.90 11.70
N ASN A 47 -5.70 -3.10 11.90
CA ASN A 47 -5.00 -2.40 10.83
C ASN A 47 -4.33 -3.33 9.82
N LYS A 48 -3.95 -4.54 10.21
CA LYS A 48 -3.45 -5.56 9.28
C LYS A 48 -4.55 -6.15 8.41
N TRP A 49 -5.77 -6.23 8.93
CA TRP A 49 -6.90 -6.85 8.23
C TRP A 49 -7.62 -5.89 7.28
N ARG A 50 -7.78 -4.62 7.66
CA ARG A 50 -8.57 -3.64 6.90
C ARG A 50 -8.05 -3.40 5.48
N PRO A 51 -6.74 -3.16 5.22
CA PRO A 51 -6.28 -2.84 3.88
C PRO A 51 -6.38 -3.99 2.88
N PRO A 52 -6.02 -5.26 3.20
CA PRO A 52 -6.28 -6.38 2.30
C PRO A 52 -7.78 -6.56 1.99
N ARG A 53 -8.66 -6.19 2.92
CA ARG A 53 -10.11 -6.34 2.76
C ARG A 53 -10.73 -5.23 1.92
N TYR A 54 -10.33 -3.99 2.17
CA TYR A 54 -10.98 -2.78 1.64
C TYR A 54 -10.12 -2.03 0.62
N GLY A 55 -8.86 -2.39 0.43
CA GLY A 55 -7.96 -1.77 -0.53
C GLY A 55 -7.69 -0.30 -0.21
N LEU A 56 -7.74 0.57 -1.22
CA LEU A 56 -7.50 2.01 -1.08
C LEU A 56 -8.60 2.72 -0.27
N GLU A 57 -9.75 2.10 -0.12
CA GLU A 57 -10.87 2.60 0.67
C GLU A 57 -10.77 2.22 2.16
N ALA A 58 -9.69 1.57 2.59
CA ALA A 58 -9.47 1.20 3.98
C ALA A 58 -9.27 2.42 4.88
N ILE A 59 -9.87 2.37 6.07
CA ILE A 59 -9.65 3.33 7.16
C ILE A 59 -8.75 2.67 8.20
N ILE A 60 -7.60 3.25 8.51
CA ILE A 60 -6.67 2.76 9.52
C ILE A 60 -6.79 3.56 10.81
N ILE A 61 -6.49 2.92 11.95
CA ILE A 61 -6.39 3.56 13.25
C ILE A 61 -4.96 4.05 13.47
N LEU A 62 -4.80 5.29 13.92
CA LEU A 62 -3.52 5.98 14.04
C LEU A 62 -2.88 5.85 15.42
N ASP A 63 -3.67 5.71 16.47
CA ASP A 63 -3.22 5.72 17.87
C ASP A 63 -4.20 5.01 18.82
N GLU A 64 -3.84 4.97 20.11
CA GLU A 64 -4.64 4.38 21.19
C GLU A 64 -5.96 5.10 21.46
N ASP A 65 -6.06 6.39 21.10
CA ASP A 65 -7.28 7.17 21.26
C ASP A 65 -8.33 6.82 20.18
N GLY A 66 -7.95 5.96 19.23
CA GLY A 66 -8.82 5.49 18.16
C GLY A 66 -8.99 6.52 17.04
N ASN A 67 -8.05 7.45 16.88
CA ASN A 67 -8.08 8.38 15.75
C ASN A 67 -7.95 7.60 14.44
N GLU A 68 -8.74 7.95 13.43
CA GLU A 68 -8.84 7.20 12.18
C GLU A 68 -8.51 8.05 10.96
N GLU A 69 -8.01 7.40 9.92
CA GLU A 69 -7.77 8.03 8.63
C GLU A 69 -7.86 7.04 7.47
N LEU A 70 -8.20 7.53 6.28
CA LEU A 70 -8.01 6.78 5.04
C LEU A 70 -6.53 6.36 4.86
N VAL A 71 -6.34 5.10 4.49
CA VAL A 71 -5.03 4.52 4.22
C VAL A 71 -4.26 5.32 3.18
N THR A 72 -4.94 5.89 2.19
CA THR A 72 -4.33 6.71 1.14
C THR A 72 -3.70 7.99 1.69
N GLY A 73 -4.33 8.64 2.68
CA GLY A 73 -3.76 9.80 3.35
C GLY A 73 -2.51 9.45 4.16
N ALA A 74 -2.56 8.33 4.88
CA ALA A 74 -1.40 7.81 5.60
C ALA A 74 -0.24 7.43 4.67
N VAL A 75 -0.52 6.80 3.52
CA VAL A 75 0.49 6.48 2.50
C VAL A 75 1.12 7.75 1.94
N ARG A 76 0.35 8.80 1.64
CA ARG A 76 0.88 10.07 1.13
C ARG A 76 1.84 10.72 2.13
N ARG A 77 1.46 10.79 3.41
CA ARG A 77 2.38 11.28 4.44
C ARG A 77 3.65 10.45 4.55
N LEU A 78 3.55 9.13 4.43
CA LEU A 78 4.73 8.27 4.44
C LEU A 78 5.64 8.54 3.24
N VAL A 79 5.09 8.76 2.05
CA VAL A 79 5.85 9.15 0.86
C VAL A 79 6.58 10.48 1.10
N GLU A 80 5.91 11.49 1.65
CA GLU A 80 6.53 12.77 2.00
C GLU A 80 7.69 12.62 3.00
N GLN A 81 7.52 11.76 4.02
CA GLN A 81 8.56 11.47 5.00
C GLN A 81 9.77 10.74 4.40
N LEU A 82 9.53 9.85 3.42
CA LEU A 82 10.57 9.07 2.77
C LEU A 82 11.26 9.83 1.62
N ALA A 83 10.69 10.94 1.14
CA ALA A 83 11.22 11.69 0.00
C ALA A 83 12.71 12.07 0.13
N PRO A 84 13.21 12.62 1.25
CA PRO A 84 14.63 12.95 1.38
C PRO A 84 15.54 11.72 1.30
N VAL A 85 15.09 10.60 1.87
CA VAL A 85 15.85 9.33 1.83
C VAL A 85 15.87 8.76 0.42
N ALA A 86 14.77 8.87 -0.31
CA ALA A 86 14.70 8.42 -1.71
C ALA A 86 15.55 9.30 -2.63
N GLU A 87 15.64 10.60 -2.37
CA GLU A 87 16.57 11.50 -3.06
C GLU A 87 18.03 11.09 -2.82
N ASP A 88 18.41 10.85 -1.57
CA ASP A 88 19.77 10.40 -1.20
C ASP A 88 20.13 9.05 -1.84
N LEU A 89 19.16 8.15 -2.00
CA LEU A 89 19.33 6.84 -2.61
C LEU A 89 19.15 6.84 -4.14
N GLY A 90 18.75 7.97 -4.74
CA GLY A 90 18.50 8.10 -6.17
C GLY A 90 17.29 7.31 -6.69
N CYS A 91 16.28 7.08 -5.85
CA CYS A 91 15.05 6.34 -6.17
C CYS A 91 13.75 7.16 -5.97
N ALA A 92 13.86 8.48 -6.10
CA ALA A 92 12.73 9.39 -5.92
C ALA A 92 11.59 9.14 -6.94
N ASP A 93 11.93 8.78 -8.18
CA ASP A 93 10.94 8.49 -9.23
C ASP A 93 10.15 7.22 -8.91
N GLU A 94 10.79 6.18 -8.40
CA GLU A 94 10.12 4.96 -7.97
C GLU A 94 9.19 5.20 -6.77
N LEU A 95 9.60 6.06 -5.83
CA LEU A 95 8.77 6.46 -4.70
C LEU A 95 7.56 7.28 -5.18
N ALA A 96 7.74 8.17 -6.16
CA ALA A 96 6.67 8.96 -6.76
C ALA A 96 5.61 8.07 -7.45
N GLY A 97 6.02 6.92 -7.99
CA GLY A 97 5.09 5.92 -8.55
C GLY A 97 4.04 5.41 -7.56
N VAL A 98 4.27 5.51 -6.24
CA VAL A 98 3.24 5.24 -5.22
C VAL A 98 2.04 6.18 -5.41
N LEU A 99 2.31 7.48 -5.58
CA LEU A 99 1.28 8.51 -5.71
C LEU A 99 0.48 8.31 -6.99
N GLU A 100 1.12 7.91 -8.08
CA GLU A 100 0.45 7.58 -9.34
C GLU A 100 -0.56 6.44 -9.17
N ILE A 101 -0.24 5.42 -8.35
CA ILE A 101 -1.18 4.33 -8.03
C ILE A 101 -2.36 4.87 -7.19
N LEU A 102 -2.11 5.77 -6.24
CA LEU A 102 -3.16 6.37 -5.42
C LEU A 102 -4.12 7.24 -6.26
N ASP A 103 -3.58 7.98 -7.24
CA ASP A 103 -4.36 8.88 -8.10
C ASP A 103 -5.05 8.14 -9.26
N GLY A 104 -4.38 7.15 -9.85
CA GLY A 104 -4.88 6.35 -10.98
C GLY A 104 -5.70 5.12 -10.60
N GLY A 105 -5.79 4.82 -9.31
CA GLY A 105 -6.45 3.64 -8.77
C GLY A 105 -5.59 2.37 -8.82
N ALA A 106 -5.92 1.43 -7.94
CA ALA A 106 -5.18 0.18 -7.78
C ALA A 106 -5.54 -0.85 -8.86
N SER A 107 -4.61 -1.76 -9.13
CA SER A 107 -4.78 -2.87 -10.09
C SER A 107 -6.08 -3.68 -9.85
N TYR A 108 -6.46 -3.97 -8.59
CA TYR A 108 -7.70 -4.72 -8.33
C TYR A 108 -8.97 -3.98 -8.77
N GLN A 109 -8.98 -2.64 -8.73
CA GLN A 109 -10.14 -1.84 -9.15
C GLN A 109 -10.35 -1.99 -10.67
N ARG A 110 -9.26 -1.94 -11.45
CA ARG A 110 -9.32 -2.17 -12.91
C ARG A 110 -9.66 -3.62 -13.25
N GLN A 111 -9.08 -4.60 -12.55
CA GLN A 111 -9.43 -6.01 -12.75
C GLN A 111 -10.92 -6.28 -12.50
N ARG A 112 -11.50 -5.68 -11.46
CA ARG A 112 -12.95 -5.75 -11.20
C ARG A 112 -13.78 -5.09 -12.30
N ALA A 113 -13.34 -3.94 -12.82
CA ALA A 113 -14.01 -3.26 -13.91
C ALA A 113 -13.97 -4.06 -15.22
N VAL A 114 -12.82 -4.66 -15.57
CA VAL A 114 -12.68 -5.57 -16.72
C VAL A 114 -13.59 -6.79 -16.55
N ALA A 115 -13.58 -7.43 -15.37
CA ALA A 115 -14.45 -8.58 -15.11
C ALA A 115 -15.94 -8.23 -15.29
N ALA A 116 -16.35 -7.04 -14.83
CA ALA A 116 -17.72 -6.55 -14.98
C ALA A 116 -18.08 -6.26 -16.45
N ALA A 117 -17.17 -5.66 -17.23
CA ALA A 117 -17.38 -5.35 -18.65
C ALA A 117 -17.49 -6.62 -19.53
N HIS A 118 -16.80 -7.69 -19.14
CA HIS A 118 -16.75 -8.94 -19.91
C HIS A 118 -17.70 -10.04 -19.42
N GLY A 119 -18.51 -9.77 -18.39
CA GLY A 119 -19.54 -10.70 -17.91
C GLY A 119 -19.03 -11.87 -17.07
N GLY A 120 -17.84 -11.76 -16.47
CA GLY A 120 -17.31 -12.72 -15.48
C GLY A 120 -16.15 -13.64 -15.90
N PRO A 121 -15.93 -14.01 -17.18
CA PRO A 121 -14.72 -14.73 -17.59
C PRO A 121 -13.44 -13.96 -17.23
N LEU A 122 -12.45 -14.68 -16.68
CA LEU A 122 -11.19 -14.09 -16.19
C LEU A 122 -10.11 -13.99 -17.27
N ASP A 123 -10.33 -14.56 -18.45
CA ASP A 123 -9.41 -14.49 -19.59
C ASP A 123 -9.16 -13.02 -20.02
N ALA A 124 -10.22 -12.22 -20.08
CA ALA A 124 -10.12 -10.79 -20.34
C ALA A 124 -9.32 -10.04 -19.26
N VAL A 125 -9.50 -10.42 -17.98
CA VAL A 125 -8.78 -9.83 -16.84
C VAL A 125 -7.28 -10.14 -16.93
N VAL A 126 -6.92 -11.40 -17.18
CA VAL A 126 -5.51 -11.83 -17.32
C VAL A 126 -4.87 -11.19 -18.54
N ALA A 127 -5.58 -11.12 -19.67
CA ALA A 127 -5.09 -10.47 -20.88
C ALA A 127 -4.82 -8.98 -20.64
N HIS A 128 -5.75 -8.29 -19.96
CA HIS A 128 -5.60 -6.87 -19.61
C HIS A 128 -4.43 -6.65 -18.64
N ALA A 129 -4.36 -7.40 -17.53
CA ALA A 129 -3.26 -7.30 -16.57
C ALA A 129 -1.89 -7.59 -17.22
N GLY A 130 -1.83 -8.57 -18.12
CA GLY A 130 -0.62 -8.85 -18.90
C GLY A 130 -0.24 -7.74 -19.88
N ALA A 131 -1.22 -6.99 -20.40
CA ALA A 131 -0.96 -5.81 -21.23
C ALA A 131 -0.42 -4.63 -20.41
N GLU A 132 -0.98 -4.38 -19.22
CA GLU A 132 -0.45 -3.37 -18.29
C GLU A 132 1.01 -3.68 -17.91
N PHE A 133 1.30 -4.93 -17.55
CA PHE A 133 2.65 -5.38 -17.20
C PHE A 133 3.66 -5.11 -18.32
N ARG A 134 3.31 -5.45 -19.57
CA ARG A 134 4.18 -5.17 -20.73
C ARG A 134 4.34 -3.68 -21.02
N ALA A 135 3.32 -2.88 -20.72
CA ALA A 135 3.36 -1.43 -20.91
C ALA A 135 4.11 -0.71 -19.78
N GLY A 136 4.31 -1.36 -18.63
CA GLY A 136 4.89 -0.74 -17.44
C GLY A 136 4.01 0.36 -16.84
N ARG A 137 2.74 0.43 -17.23
CA ARG A 137 1.78 1.46 -16.81
C ARG A 137 0.35 0.93 -16.79
N ALA A 138 -0.52 1.55 -15.99
CA ALA A 138 -1.95 1.30 -16.03
C ALA A 138 -2.53 1.60 -17.43
N LEU A 139 -3.46 0.76 -17.87
CA LEU A 139 -4.18 0.91 -19.13
C LEU A 139 -5.66 1.24 -18.88
N PRO A 140 -6.32 1.98 -19.78
CA PRO A 140 -7.75 2.21 -19.70
C PRO A 140 -8.53 0.89 -19.77
N VAL A 141 -9.56 0.76 -18.94
CA VAL A 141 -10.49 -0.37 -18.98
C VAL A 141 -11.35 -0.26 -20.25
N PRO A 142 -11.49 -1.34 -21.05
CA PRO A 142 -12.31 -1.37 -22.26
C PRO A 142 -13.82 -1.39 -22.00
#